data_AF-A0A2X2T2Z0-F1
#
_entry.id   AF-A0A2X2T2Z0-F1
#
_cell.length_a   1.000
_cell.length_b   1.000
_cell.length_c   1.000
_cell.angle_alpha   90.00
_cell.angle_beta   90.00
_cell.angle_gamma   90.00
#
_symmetry.space_group_name_H-M   'P 1'
#
loop_
_entity.id
_entity.type
_entity.pdbx_description
1 polymer ?
#
loop_
_entity_poly.entity_id
_entity_poly.type
_entity_poly.pdbx_seq_one_letter_code
_entity_poly.pdbx_strand_id
1 'polypeptide(L)'
;MKWQDNKDFKPTRDFNADDVVFSFDRQKNKDNPYHKVSGGSYEYFEGMGLPDLITDIKKVDDNTVQFVLARPEAPFLADMAMDFASILF
;
A
#
# COMPACT_ATOMS: atom_id res chain seq x y z
N MET A 1 -5.32 20.55 8.16
CA MET A 1 -4.95 20.33 6.75
C MET A 1 -5.66 19.06 6.30
N LYS A 2 -6.56 19.13 5.31
CA LYS A 2 -7.11 17.92 4.67
C LYS A 2 -6.14 17.51 3.58
N TRP A 3 -5.57 16.31 3.71
CA TRP A 3 -4.68 15.71 2.71
C TRP A 3 -5.52 14.96 1.67
N GLN A 4 -4.93 14.61 0.52
CA GLN A 4 -5.60 13.82 -0.51
C GLN A 4 -6.85 14.49 -1.13
N ASP A 5 -6.79 15.80 -1.39
CA ASP A 5 -7.83 16.54 -2.13
C ASP A 5 -7.17 17.33 -3.27
N ASN A 6 -7.74 17.25 -4.47
CA ASN A 6 -7.39 18.14 -5.57
C ASN A 6 -8.62 18.44 -6.46
N LYS A 7 -8.40 19.05 -7.63
CA LYS A 7 -9.48 19.38 -8.58
C LYS A 7 -10.17 18.15 -9.20
N ASP A 8 -9.45 17.04 -9.32
CA ASP A 8 -9.87 15.82 -10.00
C ASP A 8 -10.27 14.71 -9.00
N PHE A 9 -9.94 14.88 -7.71
CA PHE A 9 -10.23 13.91 -6.66
C PHE A 9 -10.76 14.61 -5.39
N LYS A 10 -11.95 14.18 -4.96
CA LYS A 10 -12.61 14.63 -3.73
C LYS A 10 -12.92 13.41 -2.85
N PRO A 11 -12.25 13.24 -1.70
CA PRO A 11 -12.49 12.10 -0.83
C PRO A 11 -13.89 12.19 -0.20
N THR A 12 -14.60 11.07 -0.17
CA THR A 12 -15.97 10.96 0.37
C THR A 12 -16.01 10.65 1.87
N ARG A 13 -14.88 10.23 2.45
CA ARG A 13 -14.64 10.04 3.89
C ARG A 13 -13.23 10.51 4.25
N ASP A 14 -12.87 10.45 5.53
CA ASP A 14 -11.50 10.75 5.95
C ASP A 14 -10.56 9.56 5.70
N PHE A 15 -9.28 9.87 5.47
CA PHE A 15 -8.21 8.89 5.31
C PHE A 15 -7.96 8.11 6.61
N ASN A 16 -7.78 6.80 6.50
CA ASN A 16 -7.51 5.92 7.64
C ASN A 16 -6.58 4.75 7.27
N ALA A 17 -6.32 3.87 8.23
CA ALA A 17 -5.47 2.69 8.05
C ALA A 17 -5.96 1.71 6.96
N ASP A 18 -7.27 1.65 6.68
CA ASP A 18 -7.83 0.74 5.67
C ASP A 18 -7.35 1.10 4.26
N ASP A 19 -7.15 2.40 3.98
CA ASP A 19 -6.63 2.90 2.71
C ASP A 19 -5.20 2.40 2.45
N VAL A 20 -4.37 2.43 3.48
CA VAL A 20 -2.99 1.92 3.42
C VAL A 20 -3.01 0.42 3.20
N VAL A 21 -3.76 -0.33 4.02
CA VAL A 21 -3.85 -1.79 3.91
C VAL A 21 -4.31 -2.18 2.50
N PHE A 22 -5.37 -1.56 1.98
CA PHE A 22 -5.86 -1.79 0.62
C PHE A 22 -4.78 -1.55 -0.44
N SER A 23 -4.06 -0.43 -0.33
CA SER A 23 -3.08 0.01 -1.34
C SER A 23 -1.94 -0.97 -1.56
N PHE A 24 -1.52 -1.68 -0.51
CA PHE A 24 -0.49 -2.72 -0.57
C PHE A 24 -1.08 -4.12 -0.73
N ASP A 25 -2.22 -4.43 -0.11
CA ASP A 25 -2.89 -5.74 -0.21
C ASP A 25 -3.28 -6.04 -1.66
N ARG A 26 -3.79 -5.05 -2.40
CA ARG A 26 -4.10 -5.26 -3.83
C ARG A 26 -2.88 -5.69 -4.65
N GLN A 27 -1.67 -5.28 -4.28
CA GLN A 27 -0.44 -5.62 -4.99
C GLN A 27 0.06 -7.02 -4.57
N LYS A 28 -0.03 -7.35 -3.28
CA LYS A 28 0.49 -8.59 -2.70
C LYS A 28 -0.48 -9.78 -2.80
N ASN A 29 -1.74 -9.56 -2.51
CA ASN A 29 -2.75 -10.60 -2.32
C ASN A 29 -3.48 -10.88 -3.63
N LYS A 30 -3.26 -12.08 -4.17
CA LYS A 30 -3.87 -12.52 -5.44
C LYS A 30 -5.39 -12.67 -5.38
N ASP A 31 -5.95 -12.80 -4.17
CA ASP A 31 -7.38 -12.92 -3.93
C ASP A 31 -8.06 -11.54 -3.73
N ASN A 32 -7.29 -10.46 -3.63
CA ASN A 32 -7.86 -9.12 -3.59
C ASN A 32 -8.58 -8.84 -4.93
N PRO A 33 -9.84 -8.36 -4.92
CA PRO A 33 -10.60 -8.07 -6.14
C PRO A 33 -9.90 -7.12 -7.12
N TYR A 34 -9.02 -6.25 -6.62
CA TYR A 34 -8.27 -5.27 -7.41
C TYR A 34 -6.94 -5.80 -7.94
N HIS A 35 -6.49 -6.99 -7.52
CA HIS A 35 -5.19 -7.53 -7.92
C HIS A 35 -5.04 -7.72 -9.43
N LYS A 36 -6.14 -8.00 -10.14
CA LYS A 36 -6.13 -8.19 -11.60
C LYS A 36 -6.64 -6.98 -12.39
N VAL A 37 -7.07 -5.92 -11.70
CA VAL A 37 -7.58 -4.72 -12.37
C VAL A 37 -6.46 -4.05 -13.15
N SER A 38 -6.77 -3.54 -14.33
CA SER A 38 -5.79 -2.90 -15.24
C SER A 38 -4.62 -3.80 -15.64
N GLY A 39 -4.79 -5.12 -15.58
CA GLY A 39 -3.78 -6.11 -15.95
C GLY A 39 -2.98 -6.68 -14.78
N GLY A 40 -3.11 -6.12 -13.57
CA GLY A 40 -2.50 -6.68 -12.36
C GLY A 40 -0.97 -6.74 -12.39
N SER A 41 -0.34 -5.82 -13.13
CA SER A 41 1.12 -5.75 -13.23
C SER A 41 1.66 -4.75 -12.21
N TYR A 42 2.37 -5.26 -11.20
CA TYR A 42 2.95 -4.47 -10.12
C TYR A 42 4.48 -4.49 -10.21
N GLU A 43 5.03 -4.01 -11.34
CA GLU A 43 6.44 -4.19 -11.74
C GLU A 43 7.46 -3.82 -10.65
N TYR A 44 7.31 -2.66 -10.00
CA TYR A 44 8.21 -2.25 -8.91
C TYR A 44 8.03 -3.10 -7.67
N PHE A 45 6.78 -3.39 -7.29
CA PHE A 45 6.48 -4.20 -6.11
C PHE A 45 7.09 -5.60 -6.24
N GLU A 46 6.89 -6.23 -7.40
CA GLU A 46 7.45 -7.54 -7.74
C GLU A 46 8.96 -7.50 -7.92
N GLY A 47 9.47 -6.53 -8.70
CA GLY A 47 10.89 -6.40 -9.02
C GLY A 47 11.79 -6.10 -7.82
N MET A 48 11.26 -5.40 -6.81
CA MET A 48 11.94 -5.15 -5.54
C MET A 48 11.81 -6.30 -4.53
N GLY A 49 11.10 -7.38 -4.88
CA GLY A 49 10.94 -8.54 -4.00
C GLY A 49 10.06 -8.28 -2.77
N LEU A 50 9.20 -7.25 -2.82
CA LEU A 50 8.28 -6.92 -1.73
C LEU A 50 7.23 -8.01 -1.42
N PRO A 51 6.74 -8.83 -2.38
CA PRO A 51 5.86 -9.95 -2.08
C PRO A 51 6.44 -10.94 -1.07
N ASP A 52 7.75 -11.19 -1.12
CA ASP A 52 8.43 -12.12 -0.22
C ASP A 52 8.92 -11.44 1.06
N LEU A 53 9.23 -10.14 0.98
CA LEU A 53 9.70 -9.35 2.12
C LEU A 53 8.57 -9.02 3.10
N ILE A 54 7.45 -8.48 2.61
CA ILE A 54 6.33 -8.06 3.47
C ILE A 54 5.50 -9.30 3.78
N THR A 55 5.50 -9.75 5.03
CA THR A 55 4.75 -10.94 5.46
C THR A 55 3.34 -10.62 5.91
N ASP A 56 3.13 -9.43 6.48
CA ASP A 56 1.82 -8.98 6.96
C ASP A 56 1.72 -7.45 6.98
N ILE A 57 0.50 -6.93 6.85
CA ILE A 57 0.18 -5.50 6.90
C ILE A 57 -1.04 -5.35 7.81
N LYS A 58 -0.78 -4.94 9.04
CA LYS A 58 -1.79 -4.92 10.09
C LYS A 58 -2.34 -3.52 10.27
N LYS A 59 -3.67 -3.42 10.28
CA LYS A 59 -4.37 -2.31 10.92
C LYS A 59 -4.31 -2.51 12.43
N VAL A 60 -3.52 -1.68 13.13
CA VAL A 60 -3.45 -1.70 14.61
C VAL A 60 -4.62 -0.92 15.20
N ASP A 61 -4.93 0.24 14.60
CA ASP A 61 -6.10 1.06 14.86
C ASP A 61 -6.40 1.90 13.60
N ASP A 62 -7.38 2.83 13.66
CA ASP A 62 -7.78 3.63 12.49
C ASP A 62 -6.67 4.55 11.94
N ASN A 63 -5.62 4.83 12.71
CA ASN A 63 -4.55 5.74 12.32
C ASN A 63 -3.15 5.13 12.45
N THR A 64 -3.06 3.83 12.75
CA THR A 64 -1.81 3.10 12.94
C THR A 64 -1.78 1.84 12.07
N VAL A 65 -0.74 1.73 11.25
CA VAL A 65 -0.47 0.58 10.40
C VAL A 65 0.89 -0.01 10.76
N GLN A 66 0.99 -1.33 10.78
CA GLN A 66 2.23 -2.05 11.03
C GLN A 66 2.56 -2.98 9.86
N PHE A 67 3.72 -2.76 9.25
CA PHE A 67 4.33 -3.69 8.31
C PHE A 67 5.17 -4.71 9.07
N VAL A 68 4.97 -6.00 8.78
CA VAL A 68 5.80 -7.08 9.29
C VAL A 68 6.65 -7.60 8.15
N LEU A 69 7.97 -7.65 8.36
CA LEU A 69 8.94 -8.06 7.34
C LEU A 69 9.55 -9.42 7.69
N ALA A 70 9.83 -10.23 6.67
CA ALA A 70 10.50 -11.53 6.81
C ALA A 70 11.96 -11.39 7.27
N ARG A 71 12.58 -10.24 7.01
CA ARG A 71 13.96 -9.91 7.38
C ARG A 71 14.12 -8.39 7.48
N PRO A 72 15.16 -7.88 8.16
CA PRO A 72 15.51 -6.46 8.08
C PRO A 72 15.83 -6.05 6.64
N GLU A 73 15.26 -4.93 6.20
CA GLU A 73 15.50 -4.36 4.88
C GLU A 73 15.87 -2.88 5.10
N ALA A 74 17.16 -2.57 5.00
CA ALA A 74 17.68 -1.22 5.28
C ALA A 74 17.02 -0.11 4.46
N PRO A 75 16.75 -0.29 3.14
CA PRO A 75 16.10 0.74 2.34
C PRO A 75 14.57 0.81 2.49
N PHE A 76 13.93 -0.03 3.31
CA PHE A 76 12.46 -0.15 3.32
C PHE A 76 11.72 1.19 3.47
N LEU A 77 12.22 2.08 4.35
CA LEU A 77 11.60 3.39 4.53
C LEU A 77 11.73 4.28 3.28
N ALA A 78 12.84 4.18 2.55
CA ALA A 78 13.03 4.89 1.29
C ALA A 78 12.12 4.31 0.19
N ASP A 79 11.95 2.99 0.16
CA ASP A 79 11.06 2.32 -0.79
C ASP A 79 9.60 2.80 -0.61
N MET A 80 9.16 3.02 0.63
CA MET A 80 7.82 3.57 0.93
C MET A 80 7.63 5.03 0.48
N ALA A 81 8.70 5.75 0.16
CA ALA A 81 8.63 7.11 -0.37
C ALA A 81 8.61 7.17 -1.91
N MET A 82 8.71 6.01 -2.58
CA MET A 82 8.66 5.93 -4.05
C MET A 82 7.22 6.01 -4.56
N ASP A 83 7.06 6.42 -5.83
CA ASP A 83 5.75 6.66 -6.44
C ASP A 83 4.82 5.44 -6.42
N PHE A 84 5.35 4.22 -6.56
CA PHE A 84 4.55 2.98 -6.57
C PHE A 84 3.84 2.72 -5.23
N ALA A 85 4.38 3.26 -4.13
CA ALA A 85 3.87 3.11 -2.77
C ALA A 85 2.79 4.16 -2.43
N SER A 86 2.28 4.88 -3.44
CA SER A 86 1.18 5.83 -3.28
C SER A 86 -0.05 5.18 -2.65
N ILE A 87 -0.65 5.88 -1.69
CA ILE A 87 -1.85 5.43 -1.00
C ILE A 87 -3.09 5.82 -1.80
N LEU A 88 -3.91 4.82 -2.12
CA LEU A 88 -5.17 4.95 -2.82
C LEU A 88 -6.35 4.91 -1.85
N PHE A 89 -7.46 5.47 -2.33
CA PHE A 89 -8.69 5.72 -1.59
C PHE A 89 -9.90 5.23 -2.37
#